data_AF-A0A3L7W9B0-F1
#
_entry.id   AF-A0A3L7W9B0-F1
#
_cell.length_a   1.000
_cell.length_b   1.000
_cell.length_c   1.000
_cell.angle_alpha   90.00
_cell.angle_beta   90.00
_cell.angle_gamma   90.00
#
_symmetry.space_group_name_H-M   'P 1'
#
loop_
_entity.id
_entity.type
_entity.pdbx_description
1 polymer ?
#
loop_
_entity_poly.entity_id
_entity_poly.type
_entity_poly.pdbx_seq_one_letter_code
_entity_poly.pdbx_strand_id
1 'polypeptide(L)'
;MLLQGLYEEFGLGTMLICGLHEFSQASHPWLPAHLLEDLERNGPVRDVAMFLRLHTNGDWMTIDATWPLAAAHLGLPVNERFEENHEMTLACDPDEVHHVPPQADPEEFEQIMIERYIGDTLARRNRFIDDLGAWLAREIGTSSTHS
;
A
#
# COMPACT_ATOMS: atom_id res chain seq x y z
N MET A 1 11.69 5.03 -5.79
CA MET A 1 11.09 5.00 -4.43
C MET A 1 12.19 5.17 -3.36
N LEU A 2 11.99 6.01 -2.34
CA LEU A 2 13.02 6.35 -1.32
C LEU A 2 13.60 5.13 -0.59
N LEU A 3 12.74 4.23 -0.11
CA LEU A 3 13.15 3.05 0.69
C LEU A 3 14.01 2.07 -0.12
N GLN A 4 13.75 1.95 -1.42
CA GLN A 4 14.54 1.11 -2.33
C GLN A 4 15.99 1.60 -2.40
N GLY A 5 16.16 2.91 -2.69
CA GLY A 5 17.48 3.53 -2.78
C GLY A 5 18.27 3.41 -1.48
N LEU A 6 17.60 3.55 -0.33
CA LEU A 6 18.22 3.37 0.98
C LEU A 6 18.83 1.96 1.15
N TYR A 7 18.09 0.90 0.80
CA TYR A 7 18.62 -0.46 0.91
C TYR A 7 19.74 -0.76 -0.09
N GLU A 8 19.63 -0.22 -1.31
CA GLU A 8 20.69 -0.34 -2.33
C GLU A 8 21.98 0.36 -1.90
N GLU A 9 21.89 1.52 -1.22
CA GLU A 9 23.03 2.20 -0.61
C GLU A 9 23.74 1.34 0.45
N PHE A 10 23.00 0.46 1.14
CA PHE A 10 23.57 -0.54 2.05
C PHE A 10 24.08 -1.81 1.35
N GLY A 11 24.04 -1.86 0.02
CA GLY A 11 24.52 -2.99 -0.78
C GLY A 11 23.58 -4.18 -0.81
N LEU A 12 22.30 -3.99 -0.47
CA LEU A 12 21.29 -5.05 -0.52
C LEU A 12 20.63 -5.12 -1.90
N GLY A 13 20.28 -6.33 -2.32
CA GLY A 13 19.52 -6.54 -3.55
C GLY A 13 18.05 -6.17 -3.31
N THR A 14 17.45 -5.40 -4.20
CA THR A 14 16.04 -5.01 -4.12
C THR A 14 15.29 -5.39 -5.38
N MET A 15 13.98 -5.50 -5.26
CA MET A 15 13.06 -5.62 -6.39
C MET A 15 11.76 -4.90 -6.02
N LEU A 16 11.38 -3.92 -6.83
CA LEU A 16 10.14 -3.18 -6.62
C LEU A 16 8.97 -3.91 -7.28
N ILE A 17 7.87 -4.01 -6.55
CA ILE A 17 6.66 -4.71 -6.94
C ILE A 17 5.50 -3.71 -6.98
N CYS A 18 4.68 -3.83 -8.02
CA CYS A 18 3.39 -3.17 -8.13
C CYS A 18 2.30 -4.25 -8.00
N GLY A 19 1.54 -4.23 -6.91
CA GLY A 19 0.39 -5.08 -6.68
C GLY A 19 -0.89 -4.41 -7.16
N LEU A 20 -1.72 -5.14 -7.90
CA LEU A 20 -3.07 -4.73 -8.26
C LEU A 20 -4.04 -5.29 -7.23
N HIS A 21 -4.94 -4.47 -6.71
CA HIS A 21 -5.92 -4.91 -5.71
C HIS A 21 -7.22 -4.13 -5.80
N GLU A 22 -8.22 -4.59 -5.07
CA GLU A 22 -9.50 -3.90 -4.92
C GLU A 22 -9.83 -3.63 -3.44
N PHE A 23 -10.25 -2.40 -3.15
CA PHE A 23 -10.97 -2.09 -1.93
C PHE A 23 -12.39 -2.64 -2.04
N SER A 24 -12.78 -3.49 -1.10
CA SER A 24 -14.13 -4.04 -1.00
C SER A 24 -14.55 -4.10 0.47
N GLN A 25 -15.86 -4.15 0.73
CA GLN A 25 -16.36 -4.31 2.10
C GLN A 25 -15.88 -5.62 2.75
N ALA A 26 -15.73 -6.68 1.95
CA ALA A 26 -15.31 -7.98 2.46
C ALA A 26 -13.84 -8.00 2.90
N SER A 27 -12.96 -7.37 2.11
CA SER A 27 -11.53 -7.30 2.40
C SER A 27 -11.15 -6.15 3.34
N HIS A 28 -11.95 -5.08 3.39
CA HIS A 28 -11.64 -3.86 4.13
C HIS A 28 -12.82 -3.41 5.03
N PRO A 29 -13.32 -4.27 5.94
CA PRO A 29 -14.46 -3.93 6.81
C PRO A 29 -14.15 -2.82 7.82
N TRP A 30 -12.88 -2.46 7.98
CA TRP A 30 -12.39 -1.42 8.88
C TRP A 30 -12.50 0.01 8.31
N LEU A 31 -12.87 0.15 7.02
CA LEU A 31 -13.03 1.47 6.40
C LEU A 31 -14.12 2.30 7.11
N PRO A 32 -14.00 3.64 7.10
CA PRO A 32 -15.04 4.51 7.64
C PRO A 32 -16.37 4.35 6.89
N ALA A 33 -17.48 4.56 7.60
CA ALA A 33 -18.84 4.28 7.11
C ALA A 33 -19.14 4.86 5.72
N HIS A 34 -18.75 6.11 5.45
CA HIS A 34 -18.98 6.74 4.15
C HIS A 34 -18.25 6.05 2.98
N LEU A 35 -17.07 5.47 3.21
CA LEU A 35 -16.36 4.68 2.20
C LEU A 35 -17.00 3.31 2.02
N LEU A 36 -17.43 2.67 3.11
CA LEU A 36 -18.19 1.41 3.03
C LEU A 36 -19.50 1.59 2.25
N GLU A 37 -20.22 2.70 2.46
CA GLU A 37 -21.44 3.05 1.72
C GLU A 37 -21.17 3.30 0.23
N ASP A 38 -20.03 3.93 -0.13
CA ASP A 38 -19.61 4.06 -1.52
C ASP A 38 -19.36 2.69 -2.16
N LEU A 39 -18.64 1.80 -1.46
CA LEU A 39 -18.36 0.44 -1.92
C LEU A 39 -19.66 -0.39 -2.09
N GLU A 40 -20.63 -0.23 -1.20
CA GLU A 40 -21.93 -0.90 -1.30
C GLU A 40 -22.68 -0.48 -2.57
N ARG A 41 -22.72 0.84 -2.81
CA ARG A 41 -23.52 1.45 -3.87
C ARG A 41 -22.90 1.26 -5.25
N ASN A 42 -21.58 1.40 -5.32
CA ASN A 42 -20.85 1.56 -6.57
C ASN A 42 -19.89 0.39 -6.85
N GLY A 43 -19.82 -0.61 -5.97
CA GLY A 43 -18.95 -1.77 -6.08
C GLY A 43 -17.50 -1.50 -5.63
N PRO A 44 -16.59 -2.46 -5.79
CA PRO A 44 -15.19 -2.32 -5.40
C PRO A 44 -14.49 -1.12 -6.07
N VAL A 45 -13.42 -0.64 -5.45
CA VAL A 45 -12.51 0.37 -6.03
C VAL A 45 -11.17 -0.28 -6.30
N ARG A 46 -10.78 -0.33 -7.58
CA ARG A 46 -9.46 -0.78 -8.00
C ARG A 46 -8.39 0.21 -7.59
N ASP A 47 -7.27 -0.33 -7.15
CA ASP A 47 -6.09 0.45 -6.85
C ASP A 47 -4.79 -0.34 -7.11
N VAL A 48 -3.68 0.36 -7.06
CA VAL A 48 -2.33 -0.21 -7.13
C VAL A 48 -1.57 0.11 -5.84
N ALA A 49 -0.77 -0.84 -5.37
CA ALA A 49 0.09 -0.67 -4.20
C ALA A 49 1.54 -1.02 -4.56
N MET A 50 2.47 -0.17 -4.10
CA MET A 50 3.90 -0.36 -4.34
C MET A 50 4.56 -0.90 -3.08
N PHE A 51 5.27 -2.03 -3.20
CA PHE A 51 6.02 -2.65 -2.10
C PHE A 51 7.32 -3.28 -2.61
N LEU A 52 8.21 -3.67 -1.71
CA LEU A 52 9.53 -4.17 -2.06
C LEU A 52 9.68 -5.66 -1.76
N ARG A 53 10.55 -6.31 -2.54
CA ARG A 53 11.28 -7.50 -2.11
C ARG A 53 12.72 -7.10 -1.82
N LEU A 54 13.24 -7.53 -0.68
CA LEU A 54 14.60 -7.32 -0.23
C LEU A 54 15.33 -8.66 -0.16
N HIS A 55 16.54 -8.73 -0.70
CA HIS A 55 17.38 -9.92 -0.63
C HIS A 55 18.32 -9.85 0.57
N THR A 56 18.08 -10.70 1.56
CA THR A 56 18.83 -10.79 2.82
C THR A 56 19.31 -12.22 3.04
N ASN A 57 20.57 -12.41 3.48
CA ASN A 57 21.14 -13.72 3.82
C ASN A 57 20.85 -14.89 2.84
N GLY A 58 20.69 -14.58 1.55
CA GLY A 58 20.47 -15.59 0.51
C GLY A 58 19.01 -15.92 0.21
N ASP A 59 18.04 -15.20 0.80
CA ASP A 59 16.62 -15.32 0.48
C ASP A 59 15.96 -13.95 0.28
N TRP A 60 14.76 -13.96 -0.29
CA TRP A 60 13.94 -12.76 -0.52
C TRP A 60 12.85 -12.65 0.53
N MET A 61 12.66 -11.46 1.08
CA MET A 61 11.55 -11.10 1.97
C MET A 61 10.76 -9.91 1.43
N THR A 62 9.47 -9.82 1.74
CA THR A 62 8.61 -8.67 1.44
C THR A 62 8.81 -7.57 2.48
N ILE A 63 8.87 -6.34 2.00
CA ILE A 63 8.95 -5.12 2.81
C ILE A 63 7.82 -4.18 2.38
N ASP A 64 7.00 -3.79 3.35
CA ASP A 64 5.92 -2.83 3.19
C ASP A 64 5.93 -1.82 4.35
N ALA A 65 6.04 -0.54 4.01
CA ALA A 65 6.10 0.58 4.93
C ALA A 65 4.97 1.59 4.68
N THR A 66 3.82 1.12 4.18
CA THR A 66 2.68 1.97 3.81
C THR A 66 2.00 2.59 5.02
N TRP A 67 1.66 1.78 6.04
CA TRP A 67 0.92 2.27 7.19
C TRP A 67 1.84 2.83 8.28
N PRO A 68 1.62 4.07 8.75
CA PRO A 68 2.36 4.61 9.88
C PRO A 68 2.02 3.83 11.16
N LEU A 69 2.97 3.71 12.10
CA LEU A 69 2.77 2.94 13.34
C LEU A 69 1.53 3.34 14.13
N ALA A 70 1.21 4.64 14.12
CA ALA A 70 0.03 5.15 14.80
C ALA A 70 -1.28 4.59 14.23
N ALA A 71 -1.31 4.04 13.02
CA ALA A 71 -2.48 3.41 12.41
C ALA A 71 -2.84 2.05 13.04
N ALA A 72 -1.98 1.48 13.90
CA ALA A 72 -2.21 0.19 14.55
C ALA A 72 -3.55 0.12 15.30
N HIS A 73 -3.96 1.23 15.95
CA HIS A 73 -5.21 1.29 16.71
C HIS A 73 -6.46 1.16 15.82
N LEU A 74 -6.32 1.34 14.51
CA LEU A 74 -7.37 1.16 13.51
C LEU A 74 -7.45 -0.29 13.00
N GLY A 75 -6.58 -1.18 13.51
CA GLY A 75 -6.47 -2.56 13.05
C GLY A 75 -5.75 -2.72 11.71
N LEU A 76 -5.05 -1.67 11.26
CA LEU A 76 -4.24 -1.71 10.04
C LEU A 76 -2.92 -2.46 10.27
N PRO A 77 -2.42 -3.23 9.28
CA PRO A 77 -1.18 -3.98 9.42
C PRO A 77 0.01 -3.02 9.46
N VAL A 78 0.53 -2.76 10.65
CA VAL A 78 1.75 -1.96 10.83
C VAL A 78 2.95 -2.88 10.99
N ASN A 79 4.00 -2.66 10.19
CA ASN A 79 5.25 -3.39 10.32
C ASN A 79 6.20 -2.61 11.26
N GLU A 80 6.06 -2.82 12.57
CA GLU A 80 6.78 -2.03 13.58
C GLU A 80 8.29 -2.28 13.63
N ARG A 81 8.71 -3.48 13.22
CA ARG A 81 10.09 -3.93 13.32
C ARG A 81 10.52 -4.58 12.02
N PHE A 82 11.78 -4.33 11.67
CA PHE A 82 12.47 -5.10 10.66
C PHE A 82 13.06 -6.35 11.31
N GLU A 83 12.58 -7.52 10.89
CA GLU A 83 13.12 -8.81 11.29
C GLU A 83 13.61 -9.52 10.03
N GLU A 84 14.91 -9.81 9.98
CA GLU A 84 15.53 -10.42 8.80
C GLU A 84 14.90 -11.78 8.50
N ASN A 85 14.64 -12.04 7.21
CA ASN A 85 13.96 -13.25 6.72
C ASN A 85 12.52 -13.45 7.26
N HIS A 86 11.86 -12.40 7.75
CA HIS A 86 10.45 -12.41 8.12
C HIS A 86 9.61 -11.56 7.15
N GLU A 87 8.65 -12.18 6.48
CA GLU A 87 7.76 -11.49 5.54
C GLU A 87 6.95 -10.39 6.27
N MET A 88 7.05 -9.13 5.80
CA MET A 88 6.18 -8.06 6.28
C MET A 88 4.73 -8.27 5.80
N THR A 89 3.77 -7.83 6.60
CA THR A 89 2.36 -7.86 6.19
C THR A 89 2.11 -6.71 5.22
N LEU A 90 1.56 -7.03 4.04
CA LEU A 90 1.21 -6.04 3.04
C LEU A 90 0.04 -5.17 3.50
N ALA A 91 0.03 -3.93 3.05
CA ALA A 91 -1.06 -2.99 3.29
C ALA A 91 -2.34 -3.32 2.51
N CYS A 92 -2.21 -4.17 1.48
CA CYS A 92 -3.29 -4.68 0.65
C CYS A 92 -3.18 -6.20 0.49
N ASP A 93 -4.23 -6.81 -0.08
CA ASP A 93 -4.21 -8.19 -0.58
C ASP A 93 -4.18 -8.15 -2.11
N PRO A 94 -3.00 -8.24 -2.76
CA PRO A 94 -2.90 -8.09 -4.21
C PRO A 94 -3.40 -9.34 -4.95
N ASP A 95 -4.30 -9.13 -5.90
CA ASP A 95 -4.80 -10.18 -6.80
C ASP A 95 -3.79 -10.53 -7.90
N GLU A 96 -3.00 -9.53 -8.31
CA GLU A 96 -1.95 -9.67 -9.34
C GLU A 96 -0.72 -8.84 -8.94
N VAL A 97 0.48 -9.35 -9.24
CA VAL A 97 1.74 -8.68 -8.92
C VAL A 97 2.60 -8.52 -10.18
N HIS A 98 3.16 -7.33 -10.35
CA HIS A 98 4.09 -6.99 -11.43
C HIS A 98 5.42 -6.55 -10.88
N HIS A 99 6.50 -7.09 -11.44
CA HIS A 99 7.85 -6.62 -11.12
C HIS A 99 8.12 -5.35 -11.90
N VAL A 100 8.49 -4.28 -11.21
CA VAL A 100 8.95 -3.05 -11.86
C VAL A 100 10.33 -3.33 -12.46
N PRO A 101 10.53 -3.11 -13.78
CA PRO A 101 11.83 -3.31 -14.39
C PRO A 101 12.90 -2.43 -13.74
N PRO A 102 14.13 -2.93 -13.47
CA PRO A 102 15.16 -2.17 -12.76
C PRO A 102 15.53 -0.80 -13.39
N GLN A 103 15.36 -0.69 -14.70
CA GLN A 103 15.63 0.52 -15.48
C GLN A 103 14.41 1.44 -15.68
N ALA A 104 13.22 1.04 -15.24
CA ALA A 104 12.02 1.84 -15.36
C ALA A 104 11.96 2.89 -14.25
N ASP A 105 11.40 4.06 -14.56
CA ASP A 105 11.00 4.99 -13.52
C ASP A 105 9.78 4.42 -12.76
N PRO A 106 9.83 4.29 -11.43
CA PRO A 106 8.73 3.71 -10.66
C PRO A 106 7.42 4.49 -10.76
N GLU A 107 7.47 5.82 -10.81
CA GLU A 107 6.27 6.66 -10.85
C GLU A 107 5.61 6.57 -12.24
N GLU A 108 6.41 6.56 -13.31
CA GLU A 108 5.91 6.30 -14.66
C GLU A 108 5.30 4.90 -14.78
N PHE A 109 5.95 3.88 -14.20
CA PHE A 109 5.44 2.51 -14.20
C PHE A 109 4.11 2.41 -13.46
N GLU A 110 4.02 2.98 -12.25
CA GLU A 110 2.79 3.03 -11.46
C GLU A 110 1.66 3.72 -12.23
N GLN A 111 1.95 4.85 -12.87
CA GLN A 111 0.97 5.59 -13.68
C GLN A 111 0.46 4.75 -14.87
N ILE A 112 1.35 4.00 -15.54
CA ILE A 112 0.95 3.07 -16.61
C ILE A 112 0.01 1.99 -16.07
N MET A 113 0.29 1.45 -14.88
CA MET A 113 -0.55 0.44 -14.25
C MET A 113 -1.91 1.02 -13.84
N ILE A 114 -1.93 2.22 -13.27
CA ILE A 114 -3.16 2.98 -12.95
C ILE A 114 -4.03 3.14 -14.19
N GLU A 115 -3.48 3.65 -15.29
CA GLU A 115 -4.21 3.88 -16.53
C GLU A 115 -4.79 2.60 -17.13
N ARG A 116 -4.04 1.49 -17.06
CA ARG A 116 -4.46 0.21 -17.62
C ARG A 116 -5.48 -0.52 -16.75
N TYR A 117 -5.29 -0.52 -15.43
CA TYR A 117 -6.07 -1.33 -14.50
C TYR A 117 -7.32 -0.60 -14.00
N ILE A 118 -7.19 0.68 -13.65
CA ILE A 118 -8.27 1.49 -13.08
C ILE A 118 -9.13 2.11 -14.20
N GLY A 119 -8.49 2.56 -15.28
CA GLY A 119 -9.14 3.05 -16.50
C GLY A 119 -10.21 4.12 -16.25
N ASP A 120 -11.41 3.88 -16.76
CA ASP A 120 -12.54 4.84 -16.72
C ASP A 120 -13.02 5.19 -15.29
N THR A 121 -12.58 4.44 -14.27
CA THR A 121 -12.95 4.68 -12.87
C THR A 121 -11.95 5.54 -12.11
N LEU A 122 -10.91 6.06 -12.77
CA LEU A 122 -9.81 6.82 -12.16
C LEU A 122 -10.29 7.98 -11.28
N ALA A 123 -11.28 8.75 -11.75
CA ALA A 123 -11.83 9.87 -10.98
C ALA A 123 -12.52 9.41 -9.68
N ARG A 124 -13.13 8.23 -9.66
CA ARG A 124 -13.72 7.66 -8.43
C ARG A 124 -12.62 7.15 -7.50
N ARG A 125 -11.63 6.43 -8.03
CA ARG A 125 -10.47 5.96 -7.27
C ARG A 125 -9.78 7.12 -6.56
N ASN A 126 -9.49 8.21 -7.27
CA ASN A 126 -8.78 9.35 -6.67
C ASN A 126 -9.58 9.97 -5.52
N ARG A 127 -10.90 10.18 -5.67
CA ARG A 127 -11.74 10.64 -4.56
C ARG A 127 -11.74 9.67 -3.38
N PHE A 128 -11.83 8.37 -3.64
CA PHE A 128 -11.80 7.35 -2.61
C PHE A 128 -10.49 7.38 -1.81
N ILE A 129 -9.35 7.49 -2.50
CA ILE A 129 -8.02 7.57 -1.86
C ILE A 129 -7.82 8.89 -1.10
N ASP A 130 -8.30 10.01 -1.65
CA ASP A 130 -8.26 11.31 -0.98
C ASP A 130 -9.08 11.28 0.33
N ASP A 131 -10.29 10.71 0.29
CA ASP A 131 -11.16 10.56 1.45
C ASP A 131 -10.58 9.59 2.49
N LEU A 132 -9.98 8.48 2.05
CA LEU A 132 -9.26 7.53 2.91
C LEU A 132 -8.08 8.21 3.61
N GLY A 133 -7.27 8.96 2.86
CA GLY A 133 -6.13 9.72 3.40
C GLY A 133 -6.56 10.79 4.40
N ALA A 134 -7.63 11.52 4.10
CA ALA A 134 -8.19 12.52 5.00
C ALA A 134 -8.73 11.89 6.29
N TRP A 135 -9.41 10.74 6.20
CA TRP A 135 -9.86 10.00 7.38
C TRP A 135 -8.67 9.56 8.24
N LEU A 136 -7.67 8.88 7.65
CA LEU A 136 -6.47 8.42 8.36
C LEU A 136 -5.76 9.56 9.09
N ALA A 137 -5.57 10.70 8.43
CA ALA A 137 -4.91 11.85 9.02
C ALA A 137 -5.61 12.35 10.29
N ARG A 138 -6.95 12.30 10.34
CA ARG A 138 -7.72 12.68 11.54
C ARG A 138 -7.59 11.65 12.66
N GLU A 139 -7.72 10.37 12.35
CA GLU A 139 -7.66 9.30 13.37
C GLU A 139 -6.25 9.20 13.99
N ILE A 140 -5.21 9.30 13.15
CA ILE A 140 -3.83 9.29 13.61
C ILE A 140 -3.46 10.60 14.34
N GLY A 141 -3.92 11.75 13.84
CA GLY A 141 -3.64 13.06 14.44
C GLY A 141 -4.33 13.30 15.79
N THR A 142 -5.46 12.66 16.07
CA THR A 142 -6.19 12.78 17.34
C THR A 142 -5.60 11.94 18.47
N SER A 143 -4.77 10.94 18.16
CA SER A 143 -4.14 10.03 19.13
C SER A 143 -3.05 10.66 20.01
N SER A 144 -2.77 11.97 19.88
CA SER A 144 -1.69 12.67 20.60
C SER A 144 -2.10 13.33 21.93
N THR A 145 -3.30 13.06 22.47
CA THR A 145 -3.81 13.80 23.66
C THR A 145 -4.11 12.97 24.91
N HIS A 146 -3.73 11.69 24.98
CA HIS A 146 -3.90 10.90 26.20
C HIS A 146 -2.57 10.24 26.60
N SER A 147 -1.75 11.00 27.34
CA SER A 147 -0.72 10.50 28.26
C SER A 147 -0.93 11.15 29.62
#